data_AF-A0A3M0YMG0-F1
#
_entry.id   AF-A0A3M0YMG0-F1
#
_cell.length_a   1.000
_cell.length_b   1.000
_cell.length_c   1.000
_cell.angle_alpha   90.00
_cell.angle_beta   90.00
_cell.angle_gamma   90.00
#
_symmetry.space_group_name_H-M   'P 1'
#
loop_
_entity.id
_entity.type
_entity.pdbx_description
1 polymer ?
#
loop_
_entity_poly.entity_id
_entity_poly.type
_entity_poly.pdbx_seq_one_letter_code
_entity_poly.pdbx_strand_id
1 'polypeptide(L)'
;MRTWLWFIIGWLALFPAPGSAEKSFDEGIEYELVTPPQPTEDPSKIEVLEFFWYGCPHCYHAEPLVEAWLKRKPEDVVFRRMPAIFTNPLWELHARAYYTAEALGIVDKIHRPLFDAIHKERRPMNTEKDIEAFFAEHGV
;
A
#
# COMPACT_ATOMS: atom_id res chain seq x y z
N MET A 1 46.63 -42.94 -23.36
CA MET A 1 45.15 -42.89 -23.49
C MET A 1 44.52 -42.40 -22.18
N ARG A 2 44.59 -41.11 -21.83
CA ARG A 2 43.76 -40.48 -20.78
C ARG A 2 43.97 -38.96 -20.67
N THR A 3 43.92 -38.25 -21.79
CA THR A 3 44.09 -36.78 -21.82
C THR A 3 43.01 -36.05 -22.60
N TRP A 4 41.91 -36.73 -22.96
CA TRP A 4 40.87 -36.21 -23.86
C TRP A 4 39.51 -35.92 -23.17
N LEU A 5 39.51 -35.73 -21.85
CA LEU A 5 38.27 -35.47 -21.08
C LEU A 5 38.18 -34.06 -20.47
N TRP A 6 39.20 -33.22 -20.67
CA TRP A 6 39.22 -31.86 -20.09
C TRP A 6 38.73 -30.75 -21.04
N PHE A 7 38.46 -31.06 -22.32
CA PHE A 7 38.13 -30.04 -23.32
C PHE A 7 36.64 -29.68 -23.45
N ILE A 8 35.73 -30.34 -22.72
CA ILE A 8 34.28 -30.09 -22.88
C ILE A 8 33.71 -29.12 -21.82
N ILE A 9 34.46 -28.78 -20.76
CA ILE A 9 33.97 -27.91 -19.67
C ILE A 9 34.19 -26.40 -19.96
N GLY A 10 34.87 -26.05 -21.07
CA GLY A 10 35.24 -24.66 -21.39
C GLY A 10 34.24 -23.85 -22.23
N TRP A 11 33.09 -24.41 -22.62
CA TRP A 11 32.19 -23.81 -23.62
C TRP A 11 30.75 -23.65 -23.13
N LEU A 12 30.57 -23.35 -21.84
CA LEU A 12 29.28 -22.95 -21.27
C LEU A 12 29.37 -21.60 -20.52
N ALA A 13 30.26 -20.71 -20.97
CA ALA A 13 30.32 -19.33 -20.51
C ALA A 13 29.83 -18.40 -21.63
N LEU A 14 28.93 -17.48 -21.29
CA LEU A 14 28.25 -16.49 -22.13
C LEU A 14 26.98 -16.97 -22.86
N PHE A 15 25.98 -17.42 -22.10
CA PHE A 15 24.63 -16.94 -22.42
C PHE A 15 24.46 -15.58 -21.71
N PRO A 16 24.37 -14.45 -22.43
CA PRO A 16 23.98 -13.20 -21.81
C PRO A 16 22.60 -13.44 -21.19
N ALA A 17 22.50 -13.25 -19.88
CA ALA A 17 21.21 -13.21 -19.22
C ALA A 17 20.34 -12.18 -19.98
N PRO A 18 19.08 -12.50 -20.31
CA PRO A 18 18.20 -11.50 -20.90
C PRO A 18 18.19 -10.30 -19.94
N GLY A 19 18.78 -9.19 -20.37
CA GLY A 19 18.73 -7.94 -19.64
C GLY A 19 17.26 -7.61 -19.45
N SER A 20 16.82 -7.56 -18.19
CA SER A 20 15.51 -7.03 -17.89
C SER A 20 15.53 -5.58 -18.36
N ALA A 21 14.76 -5.27 -19.41
CA ALA A 21 14.57 -3.89 -19.82
C ALA A 21 14.06 -3.13 -18.60
N GLU A 22 14.87 -2.20 -18.11
CA GLU A 22 14.49 -1.32 -17.01
C GLU A 22 13.31 -0.49 -17.51
N LYS A 23 12.14 -0.66 -16.88
CA LYS A 23 10.98 0.17 -17.22
C LYS A 23 11.30 1.58 -16.75
N SER A 24 11.52 2.49 -17.69
CA SER A 24 11.55 3.92 -17.41
C SER A 24 10.12 4.43 -17.23
N PHE A 25 9.96 5.42 -16.35
CA PHE A 25 8.73 6.17 -16.15
C PHE A 25 9.04 7.64 -16.44
N ASP A 26 8.12 8.33 -17.11
CA ASP A 26 8.30 9.69 -17.58
C ASP A 26 7.52 10.67 -16.69
N GLU A 27 8.20 11.73 -16.22
CA GLU A 27 7.57 12.81 -15.48
C GLU A 27 6.50 13.50 -16.35
N GLY A 28 5.32 13.76 -15.78
CA GLY A 28 4.16 14.31 -16.48
C GLY A 28 3.32 13.26 -17.22
N ILE A 29 3.72 11.98 -17.20
CA ILE A 29 2.92 10.86 -17.70
C ILE A 29 2.50 9.93 -16.55
N GLU A 30 3.44 9.28 -15.88
CA GLU A 30 3.13 8.34 -14.79
C GLU A 30 3.22 8.97 -13.40
N TYR A 31 3.98 10.06 -13.24
CA TYR A 31 4.11 10.76 -11.97
C TYR A 31 4.38 12.25 -12.17
N GLU A 32 4.14 13.03 -11.11
CA GLU A 32 4.51 14.44 -11.03
C GLU A 32 5.35 14.70 -9.78
N LEU A 33 6.27 15.66 -9.85
CA LEU A 33 7.02 16.12 -8.70
C LEU A 33 6.20 17.10 -7.87
N VAL A 34 6.03 16.80 -6.58
CA VAL A 34 5.41 17.72 -5.63
C VAL A 34 6.39 18.86 -5.32
N THR A 35 6.04 20.07 -5.74
CA THR A 35 6.87 21.27 -5.56
C THR A 35 6.12 22.32 -4.72
N PRO A 36 6.64 22.73 -3.55
CA PRO A 36 7.89 22.26 -2.92
C PRO A 36 7.76 20.83 -2.37
N PRO A 37 8.89 20.11 -2.20
CA PRO A 37 8.87 18.80 -1.56
C PRO A 37 8.28 18.92 -0.16
N GLN A 38 7.40 17.98 0.19
CA GLN A 38 6.79 17.94 1.52
C GLN A 38 7.71 17.20 2.51
N PRO A 39 7.76 17.63 3.78
CA PRO A 39 8.51 16.91 4.80
C PRO A 39 7.90 15.53 5.05
N THR A 40 8.76 14.53 5.22
CA THR A 40 8.39 13.19 5.68
C THR A 40 8.49 13.09 7.20
N GLU A 41 7.91 12.06 7.82
CA GLU A 41 8.05 11.85 9.27
C GLU A 41 9.46 11.45 9.70
N ASP A 42 10.15 10.65 8.88
CA ASP A 42 11.52 10.22 9.10
C ASP A 42 12.35 10.56 7.85
N PRO A 43 13.22 11.60 7.91
CA PRO A 43 14.09 11.97 6.79
C PRO A 43 15.15 10.91 6.42
N SER A 44 15.35 9.88 7.26
CA SER A 44 16.29 8.77 7.00
C SER A 44 15.67 7.62 6.21
N LYS A 45 14.36 7.68 5.94
CA LYS A 45 13.59 6.63 5.26
C LYS A 45 12.92 7.15 4.00
N ILE A 46 12.64 6.24 3.08
CA ILE A 46 11.81 6.52 1.90
C ILE A 46 10.34 6.39 2.32
N GLU A 47 9.58 7.48 2.33
CA GLU A 47 8.16 7.45 2.67
C GLU A 47 7.31 7.17 1.42
N VAL A 48 6.40 6.21 1.52
CA VAL A 48 5.31 5.99 0.57
C VAL A 48 4.00 6.27 1.29
N LEU A 49 3.33 7.35 0.90
CA LEU A 49 2.09 7.81 1.49
C LEU A 49 0.90 7.50 0.58
N GLU A 50 -0.05 6.72 1.07
CA GLU A 50 -1.33 6.47 0.38
C GLU A 50 -2.41 7.42 0.90
N PHE A 51 -2.97 8.24 0.02
CA PHE A 51 -4.20 8.98 0.29
C PHE A 51 -5.41 8.11 -0.04
N PHE A 52 -6.29 7.88 0.93
CA PHE A 52 -7.46 7.00 0.72
C PHE A 52 -8.72 7.51 1.41
N TRP A 53 -9.86 6.93 1.07
CA TRP A 53 -11.11 7.07 1.82
C TRP A 53 -11.83 5.71 1.84
N TYR A 54 -12.40 5.30 2.98
CA TYR A 54 -13.09 4.00 3.08
C TYR A 54 -14.30 3.85 2.16
N GLY A 55 -14.89 4.94 1.66
CA GLY A 55 -15.99 4.90 0.69
C GLY A 55 -15.54 4.93 -0.78
N CYS A 56 -14.24 5.03 -1.05
CA CYS A 56 -13.68 5.15 -2.40
C CYS A 56 -13.55 3.77 -3.07
N PRO A 57 -14.31 3.48 -4.15
CA PRO A 57 -14.29 2.15 -4.78
C PRO A 57 -12.96 1.81 -5.48
N HIS A 58 -12.19 2.83 -5.89
CA HIS A 58 -10.86 2.64 -6.48
C HIS A 58 -9.82 2.29 -5.41
N CYS A 59 -9.89 2.95 -4.26
CA CYS A 59 -9.06 2.68 -3.10
C CYS A 59 -9.28 1.24 -2.62
N TYR A 60 -10.54 0.82 -2.52
CA TYR A 60 -10.88 -0.56 -2.18
C TYR A 60 -10.37 -1.60 -3.20
N HIS A 61 -10.38 -1.28 -4.49
CA HIS A 61 -9.80 -2.17 -5.51
C HIS A 61 -8.27 -2.23 -5.46
N ALA A 62 -7.61 -1.17 -4.99
CA ALA A 62 -6.16 -1.12 -4.86
C ALA A 62 -5.63 -1.92 -3.65
N GLU A 63 -6.43 -2.07 -2.59
CA GLU A 63 -6.04 -2.73 -1.34
C GLU A 63 -5.34 -4.09 -1.51
N PRO A 64 -5.84 -5.06 -2.30
CA PRO A 64 -5.12 -6.32 -2.51
C PRO A 64 -3.70 -6.15 -3.10
N LEU A 65 -3.49 -5.13 -3.95
CA LEU A 65 -2.18 -4.83 -4.54
C LEU A 65 -1.26 -4.18 -3.50
N VAL A 66 -1.79 -3.24 -2.71
CA VAL A 66 -1.06 -2.58 -1.62
C VAL A 66 -0.65 -3.61 -0.57
N GLU A 67 -1.59 -4.42 -0.07
CA GLU A 67 -1.34 -5.51 0.90
C GLU A 67 -0.26 -6.49 0.41
N ALA A 68 -0.30 -6.86 -0.88
CA ALA A 68 0.72 -7.71 -1.48
C ALA A 68 2.09 -7.03 -1.55
N TRP A 69 2.13 -5.74 -1.87
CA TRP A 69 3.36 -4.96 -1.91
C TRP A 69 3.96 -4.75 -0.51
N LEU A 70 3.14 -4.47 0.51
CA LEU A 70 3.59 -4.29 1.89
C LEU A 70 4.37 -5.48 2.43
N LYS A 71 4.04 -6.70 2.00
CA LYS A 71 4.73 -7.94 2.39
C LYS A 71 6.13 -8.09 1.77
N ARG A 72 6.44 -7.33 0.72
CA ARG A 72 7.69 -7.44 -0.06
C ARG A 72 8.45 -6.13 -0.23
N LYS A 73 7.95 -5.03 0.35
CA LYS A 73 8.58 -3.72 0.22
C LYS A 73 10.00 -3.75 0.81
N PRO A 74 10.92 -2.91 0.31
CA PRO A 74 12.25 -2.76 0.91
C PRO A 74 12.21 -2.32 2.39
N GLU A 75 13.28 -2.60 3.14
CA GLU A 75 13.40 -2.29 4.57
C GLU A 75 13.64 -0.80 4.87
N ASP A 76 14.16 -0.06 3.89
CA ASP A 76 14.37 1.39 3.94
C ASP A 76 13.11 2.20 3.58
N VAL A 77 12.04 1.52 3.15
CA VAL A 77 10.74 2.14 2.85
C VAL A 77 9.82 2.08 4.06
N VAL A 78 9.24 3.21 4.44
CA VAL A 78 8.11 3.28 5.39
C VAL A 78 6.82 3.56 4.61
N PHE A 79 5.77 2.81 4.91
CA PHE A 79 4.47 2.99 4.29
C PHE A 79 3.48 3.55 5.30
N ARG A 80 2.71 4.54 4.86
CA ARG A 80 1.71 5.19 5.68
C ARG A 80 0.44 5.43 4.87
N ARG A 81 -0.69 5.48 5.57
CA ARG A 81 -1.96 5.87 4.98
C ARG A 81 -2.42 7.17 5.60
N MET A 82 -2.98 8.03 4.77
CA MET A 82 -3.58 9.29 5.18
C MET A 82 -5.00 9.34 4.62
N PRO A 83 -6.03 9.31 5.49
CA PRO A 83 -7.38 9.58 5.04
C PRO A 83 -7.44 10.93 4.33
N ALA A 84 -7.91 10.94 3.09
CA ALA A 84 -8.23 12.17 2.39
C ALA A 84 -9.48 12.76 3.06
N ILE A 85 -9.36 13.93 3.68
CA ILE A 85 -10.48 14.68 4.28
C ILE A 85 -10.72 15.89 3.41
N PHE A 86 -11.66 15.77 2.47
CA PHE A 86 -12.19 16.93 1.74
C PHE A 86 -13.38 17.52 2.52
N THR A 87 -14.26 18.26 1.87
CA THR A 87 -15.34 19.03 2.52
C THR A 87 -16.54 18.20 3.01
N ASN A 88 -16.50 16.87 2.90
CA ASN A 88 -17.64 16.00 3.21
C ASN A 88 -17.54 15.45 4.66
N PRO A 89 -18.54 15.68 5.53
CA PRO A 89 -18.54 15.16 6.91
C PRO A 89 -18.38 13.64 7.02
N LEU A 90 -18.83 12.87 6.03
CA LEU A 90 -18.65 11.42 6.00
C LEU A 90 -17.17 11.03 5.84
N TRP A 91 -16.38 11.85 5.14
CA TRP A 91 -14.95 11.60 4.94
C TRP A 91 -14.21 11.86 6.25
N GLU A 92 -14.58 12.91 6.98
CA GLU A 92 -14.09 13.17 8.33
C GLU A 92 -14.43 12.03 9.29
N LEU A 93 -15.68 11.52 9.29
CA LEU A 93 -16.07 10.36 10.11
C LEU A 93 -15.18 9.14 9.83
N HIS A 94 -14.98 8.81 8.55
CA HIS A 94 -14.13 7.70 8.14
C HIS A 94 -12.65 7.92 8.50
N ALA A 95 -12.17 9.16 8.44
CA ALA A 95 -10.83 9.51 8.88
C ALA A 95 -10.65 9.36 10.39
N ARG A 96 -11.64 9.80 11.19
CA ARG A 96 -11.68 9.56 12.64
C ARG A 96 -11.64 8.07 12.95
N ALA A 97 -12.38 7.23 12.20
CA ALA A 97 -12.31 5.78 12.36
C ALA A 97 -10.89 5.24 12.10
N TYR A 98 -10.22 5.68 11.02
CA TYR A 98 -8.84 5.28 10.74
C TYR A 98 -7.87 5.69 11.86
N TYR A 99 -7.87 6.97 12.24
CA TYR A 99 -6.95 7.46 13.26
C TYR A 99 -7.24 6.90 14.66
N THR A 100 -8.50 6.53 14.95
CA THR A 100 -8.84 5.77 16.17
C THR A 100 -8.19 4.38 16.12
N ALA A 101 -8.30 3.66 15.00
CA ALA A 101 -7.64 2.37 14.84
C ALA A 101 -6.11 2.47 14.89
N GLU A 102 -5.54 3.55 14.36
CA GLU A 102 -4.10 3.84 14.44
C GLU A 102 -3.65 4.08 15.89
N ALA A 103 -4.33 4.98 16.61
CA ALA A 103 -4.03 5.28 18.01
C ALA A 103 -4.13 4.06 18.93
N LEU A 104 -5.02 3.12 18.60
CA LEU A 104 -5.20 1.86 19.31
C LEU A 104 -4.25 0.73 18.84
N GLY A 105 -3.49 0.93 17.76
CA GLY A 105 -2.59 -0.08 17.21
C GLY A 105 -3.31 -1.27 16.56
N ILE A 106 -4.53 -1.06 16.04
CA ILE A 106 -5.41 -2.11 15.50
C ILE A 106 -5.78 -1.91 14.03
N VAL A 107 -5.00 -1.11 13.29
CA VAL A 107 -5.26 -0.83 11.86
C VAL A 107 -5.42 -2.13 11.07
N ASP A 108 -4.54 -3.12 11.26
CA ASP A 108 -4.62 -4.41 10.55
C ASP A 108 -5.89 -5.21 10.84
N LYS A 109 -6.53 -4.96 11.99
CA LYS A 109 -7.78 -5.60 12.40
C LYS A 109 -9.01 -4.92 11.82
N ILE A 110 -8.92 -3.62 11.54
CA ILE A 110 -10.07 -2.77 11.20
C ILE A 110 -10.08 -2.39 9.73
N HIS A 111 -8.93 -2.09 9.14
CA HIS A 111 -8.83 -1.43 7.84
C HIS A 111 -9.51 -2.21 6.72
N ARG A 112 -9.10 -3.47 6.53
CA ARG A 112 -9.69 -4.32 5.49
C ARG A 112 -11.15 -4.68 5.79
N PRO A 113 -11.53 -5.09 7.03
CA PRO A 113 -12.92 -5.35 7.35
C PRO A 113 -13.86 -4.14 7.17
N LEU A 114 -13.42 -2.92 7.47
CA LEU A 114 -14.26 -1.72 7.30
C LEU A 114 -14.49 -1.41 5.81
N PHE A 115 -13.45 -1.57 4.98
CA PHE A 115 -13.60 -1.52 3.53
C PHE A 115 -14.58 -2.57 3.00
N ASP A 116 -14.47 -3.82 3.47
CA ASP A 116 -15.37 -4.91 3.08
C ASP A 116 -16.83 -4.62 3.52
N ALA A 117 -17.03 -4.10 4.74
CA ALA A 117 -18.33 -3.69 5.25
C ALA A 117 -19.03 -2.68 4.32
N ILE A 118 -18.28 -1.69 3.82
CA ILE A 118 -18.83 -0.65 2.94
C ILE A 118 -19.05 -1.19 1.52
N HIS A 119 -18.05 -1.84 0.92
CA HIS A 119 -18.06 -2.16 -0.52
C HIS A 119 -18.66 -3.51 -0.86
N LYS A 120 -18.46 -4.54 -0.02
CA LYS A 120 -19.02 -5.89 -0.23
C LYS A 120 -20.37 -6.02 0.46
N GLU A 121 -20.44 -5.67 1.74
CA GLU A 121 -21.65 -5.90 2.56
C GLU A 121 -22.68 -4.79 2.44
N ARG A 122 -22.30 -3.64 1.85
CA ARG A 122 -23.17 -2.48 1.66
C ARG A 122 -23.73 -1.93 2.97
N ARG A 123 -22.97 -2.08 4.07
CA ARG A 123 -23.29 -1.44 5.35
C ARG A 123 -23.12 0.08 5.20
N PRO A 124 -24.01 0.89 5.80
CA PRO A 124 -24.03 2.33 5.58
C PRO A 124 -22.78 3.05 6.13
N MET A 125 -22.31 2.64 7.31
CA MET A 125 -21.12 3.21 7.99
C MET A 125 -21.10 4.75 8.02
N ASN A 126 -22.28 5.38 8.09
CA ASN A 126 -22.41 6.82 7.87
C ASN A 126 -22.70 7.62 9.14
N THR A 127 -22.76 6.96 10.28
CA THR A 127 -22.89 7.59 11.60
C THR A 127 -21.82 7.09 12.56
N GLU A 128 -21.53 7.87 13.59
CA GLU A 128 -20.62 7.47 14.67
C GLU A 128 -21.08 6.17 15.35
N LYS A 129 -22.39 5.98 15.54
CA LYS A 129 -22.96 4.75 16.10
C LYS A 129 -22.69 3.52 15.22
N ASP A 130 -22.71 3.66 13.90
CA ASP A 130 -22.39 2.55 13.00
C ASP A 130 -20.92 2.14 13.15
N ILE A 131 -20.01 3.13 13.25
CA ILE A 131 -18.58 2.91 13.44
C ILE A 131 -18.30 2.30 14.82
N GLU A 132 -18.92 2.82 15.89
CA GLU A 132 -18.80 2.27 17.24
C GLU A 132 -19.26 0.80 17.30
N ALA A 133 -20.44 0.50 16.75
CA ALA A 133 -20.95 -0.86 16.69
C ALA A 133 -20.02 -1.78 15.89
N PHE A 134 -19.48 -1.31 14.77
CA PHE A 134 -18.51 -2.05 13.97
C PHE A 134 -17.22 -2.35 14.73
N PHE A 135 -16.67 -1.37 15.45
CA PHE A 135 -15.47 -1.56 16.28
C PHE A 135 -15.74 -2.56 17.42
N ALA A 136 -16.91 -2.49 18.06
CA ALA A 136 -17.33 -3.44 19.09
C ALA A 136 -17.50 -4.86 18.55
N GLU A 137 -18.05 -5.04 17.34
CA GLU A 137 -18.12 -6.34 16.65
C GLU A 137 -16.72 -6.93 16.40
N HIS A 138 -15.72 -6.08 16.25
CA HIS A 138 -14.31 -6.45 16.12
C HIS A 138 -13.58 -6.47 17.47
N GLY A 139 -14.29 -6.45 18.60
CA GLY A 139 -13.70 -6.61 19.94
C GLY A 139 -12.74 -5.48 20.33
N VAL A 140 -13.13 -4.25 20.03
CA VAL A 140 -12.52 -3.01 20.52
C VAL A 140 -13.37 -2.43 21.65
#